data_AF-A0A255T7W1-F1
#
_entry.id   AF-A0A255T7W1-F1
#
_cell.length_a   1.000
_cell.length_b   1.000
_cell.length_c   1.000
_cell.angle_alpha   90.00
_cell.angle_beta   90.00
_cell.angle_gamma   90.00
#
_symmetry.space_group_name_H-M   'P 1'
#
loop_
_entity.id
_entity.type
_entity.pdbx_description
1 polymer ?
#
loop_
_entity_poly.entity_id
_entity_poly.type
_entity_poly.pdbx_seq_one_letter_code
_entity_poly.pdbx_strand_id
1 'polypeptide(L)' 'MESKDLNRLKVVLVEQKRTAKWLSEQIGKDPATVSKWCTNSSQPSLETLNRISEILNVKLSDLVRKD' A
#
# COMPACT_ATOMS: atom_id res chain seq x y z
N MET A 1 -9.43 -13.90 14.84
CA MET A 1 -9.89 -12.65 14.21
C MET A 1 -9.45 -12.70 12.77
N GLU A 2 -10.38 -12.75 11.83
CA GLU A 2 -10.04 -12.62 10.42
C GLU A 2 -9.40 -11.25 10.20
N SER A 3 -8.12 -11.24 9.87
CA SER A 3 -7.42 -10.02 9.46
C SER A 3 -8.08 -9.57 8.15
N LYS A 4 -9.07 -8.68 8.25
CA LYS A 4 -9.66 -8.06 7.06
C LYS A 4 -8.53 -7.45 6.26
N ASP A 5 -8.43 -7.82 4.99
CA ASP A 5 -7.49 -7.21 4.05
C ASP A 5 -7.94 -5.76 3.76
N LEU A 6 -7.71 -4.84 4.70
CA LEU A 6 -8.24 -3.48 4.64
C LEU A 6 -7.64 -2.67 3.49
N ASN A 7 -6.33 -2.77 3.30
CA ASN A 7 -5.66 -2.08 2.20
C ASN A 7 -5.52 -3.00 0.97
N ARG A 8 -5.49 -2.36 -0.20
CA ARG A 8 -5.37 -2.99 -1.53
C ARG A 8 -3.99 -2.76 -2.15
N LEU A 9 -2.99 -2.40 -1.34
CA LEU A 9 -1.69 -1.92 -1.84
C LEU A 9 -1.02 -2.94 -2.77
N LYS A 10 -1.03 -4.23 -2.40
CA LYS A 10 -0.43 -5.29 -3.21
C LYS A 10 -1.06 -5.38 -4.60
N VAL A 11 -2.39 -5.30 -4.69
CA VAL A 11 -3.12 -5.39 -5.95
C VAL A 11 -2.78 -4.21 -6.84
N VAL A 12 -2.86 -3.00 -6.28
CA VAL A 12 -2.57 -1.76 -7.00
C VAL A 12 -1.11 -1.71 -7.49
N LEU A 13 -0.15 -2.18 -6.68
CA LEU A 13 1.25 -2.29 -7.12
C LEU A 13 1.41 -3.24 -8.31
N VAL A 14 0.72 -4.38 -8.31
CA VAL A 14 0.75 -5.33 -9.44
C VAL A 14 0.12 -4.73 -10.69
N GLU A 15 -1.05 -4.08 -10.56
CA GLU A 15 -1.72 -3.38 -11.68
C GLU A 15 -0.81 -2.30 -12.29
N GLN A 16 -0.07 -1.58 -11.45
CA GLN A 16 0.90 -0.54 -11.85
C GLN A 16 2.28 -1.10 -12.27
N LYS A 17 2.47 -2.43 -12.26
CA LYS A 17 3.76 -3.09 -12.54
C LYS A 17 4.92 -2.56 -11.67
N ARG A 18 4.63 -2.22 -10.41
CA ARG A 18 5.60 -1.75 -9.42
C ARG A 18 5.84 -2.81 -8.35
N THR A 19 7.02 -2.80 -7.76
CA THR A 19 7.40 -3.72 -6.67
C THR A 19 7.28 -3.04 -5.31
N ALA A 20 7.15 -3.82 -4.24
CA ALA A 20 7.19 -3.30 -2.88
C ALA A 20 8.53 -2.59 -2.57
N LYS A 21 9.64 -3.12 -3.13
CA LYS A 21 10.96 -2.48 -3.06
C LYS A 21 10.94 -1.09 -3.71
N TRP A 22 10.41 -0.99 -4.94
CA TRP A 22 10.29 0.29 -5.63
C TRP A 22 9.51 1.31 -4.80
N LEU A 23 8.35 0.90 -4.24
CA LEU A 23 7.55 1.81 -3.43
C LEU A 23 8.30 2.25 -2.17
N SER A 24 9.01 1.33 -1.52
CA SER A 24 9.81 1.61 -0.31
C SER A 24 10.87 2.70 -0.56
N GLU A 25 11.48 2.69 -1.75
CA GLU A 25 12.44 3.71 -2.19
C GLU A 25 11.76 5.07 -2.41
N GLN A 26 10.54 5.11 -2.96
CA GLN A 26 9.81 6.38 -3.19
C GLN A 26 9.36 7.07 -1.90
N ILE A 27 8.97 6.30 -0.88
CA ILE A 27 8.48 6.84 0.39
C ILE A 27 9.55 6.92 1.47
N GLY A 28 10.76 6.42 1.21
CA GLY A 28 11.86 6.38 2.18
C GLY A 28 11.55 5.50 3.41
N LYS A 29 10.92 4.34 3.19
CA LYS A 29 10.60 3.37 4.25
C LYS A 29 11.33 2.07 4.01
N ASP A 30 11.48 1.29 5.08
CA ASP A 30 12.07 -0.03 5.01
C ASP A 30 11.21 -0.98 4.15
N PRO A 31 11.80 -1.77 3.22
CA PRO A 31 11.06 -2.67 2.35
C PRO A 31 10.29 -3.78 3.09
N ALA A 32 10.72 -4.19 4.29
CA ALA A 32 9.96 -5.13 5.11
C ALA A 32 8.68 -4.47 5.67
N THR A 33 8.71 -3.16 5.94
CA THR A 33 7.50 -2.41 6.32
C THR A 33 6.48 -2.39 5.20
N VAL A 34 6.90 -2.06 3.97
CA VAL A 34 6.01 -2.07 2.79
C VAL A 34 5.51 -3.48 2.50
N SER A 35 6.35 -4.51 2.69
CA SER A 35 5.94 -5.90 2.53
C SER A 35 4.84 -6.30 3.50
N LYS A 36 4.92 -5.89 4.77
CA LYS A 36 3.85 -6.12 5.77
C LYS A 36 2.53 -5.44 5.39
N TRP A 37 2.58 -4.28 4.75
CA TRP A 37 1.38 -3.62 4.21
C TRP A 37 0.76 -4.42 3.06
N CYS A 38 1.59 -4.93 2.15
CA CYS A 38 1.15 -5.78 1.04
C CYS A 38 0.53 -7.11 1.50
N THR A 39 0.90 -7.61 2.68
CA THR A 39 0.30 -8.81 3.30
C THR A 39 -0.77 -8.48 4.34
N ASN A 40 -1.20 -7.21 4.44
CA ASN A 40 -2.14 -6.71 5.44
C ASN A 40 -1.78 -7.04 6.91
N SER A 41 -0.54 -7.46 7.18
CA SER A 41 -0.07 -7.80 8.53
C SER A 41 0.18 -6.56 9.38
N SER A 42 0.39 -5.41 8.74
CA SER A 42 0.27 -4.09 9.33
C SER A 42 -0.43 -3.16 8.34
N GLN A 43 -1.00 -2.06 8.83
CA GLN A 43 -1.64 -1.06 7.99
C GLN A 43 -0.77 0.19 7.88
N PRO A 44 -0.65 0.79 6.68
CA PRO A 44 -0.11 2.14 6.54
C PRO A 44 -1.03 3.15 7.23
N SER A 45 -0.46 4.24 7.76
CA SER A 45 -1.26 5.35 8.27
C SER A 45 -2.02 6.03 7.12
N LEU A 46 -3.07 6.79 7.44
CA LEU A 46 -3.82 7.55 6.44
C LEU A 46 -2.91 8.53 5.67
N GLU A 47 -2.00 9.20 6.37
CA GLU A 47 -0.99 10.07 5.74
C GLU A 47 -0.08 9.31 4.77
N THR A 48 0.32 8.09 5.14
CA THR A 48 1.15 7.24 4.29
C THR A 48 0.36 6.77 3.07
N LEU A 49 -0.91 6.36 3.23
CA LEU A 49 -1.78 5.99 2.12
C LEU A 49 -1.99 7.16 1.15
N ASN A 50 -2.20 8.37 1.66
CA ASN A 50 -2.32 9.56 0.84
C ASN A 50 -1.04 9.83 0.04
N ARG A 51 0.13 9.69 0.67
CA ARG A 51 1.41 9.81 -0.06
C ARG A 51 1.57 8.72 -1.13
N ILE A 52 1.16 7.49 -0.83
CA ILE A 52 1.21 6.38 -1.79
C ILE A 52 0.27 6.64 -2.97
N SER A 53 -0.93 7.18 -2.73
CA SER A 53 -1.88 7.48 -3.81
C SER A 53 -1.34 8.53 -4.77
N GLU A 54 -0.66 9.55 -4.27
CA GLU A 54 0.03 10.56 -5.09
C GLU A 54 1.17 9.93 -5.92
N ILE A 55 2.00 9.09 -5.30
CA ILE A 55 3.15 8.44 -5.99
C ILE A 55 2.67 7.48 -7.09
N LEU A 56 1.60 6.75 -6.83
CA LEU A 56 1.02 5.79 -7.78
C LEU A 56 0.04 6.45 -8.76
N ASN A 57 -0.27 7.74 -8.58
CA ASN A 57 -1.27 8.50 -9.34
C ASN A 57 -2.62 7.77 -9.42
N VAL A 58 -3.12 7.32 -8.26
CA VAL A 58 -4.43 6.67 -8.08
C VAL A 58 -5.24 7.44 -7.04
N LYS A 59 -6.55 7.18 -6.94
CA LYS A 59 -7.34 7.79 -5.85
C LYS A 59 -7.03 7.05 -4.55
N LEU A 60 -7.09 7.77 -3.42
CA LEU A 60 -6.96 7.16 -2.10
C LEU A 60 -7.95 6.00 -1.88
N SER A 61 -9.16 6.11 -2.45
CA SER A 61 -10.19 5.06 -2.42
C SER A 61 -9.80 3.78 -3.18
N ASP A 62 -8.86 3.84 -4.12
CA ASP A 62 -8.38 2.65 -4.84
C ASP A 62 -7.49 1.79 -3.94
N LEU A 63 -6.84 2.41 -2.93
CA LEU A 63 -5.93 1.75 -1.99
C LEU A 63 -6.63 1.07 -0.80
N VAL A 64 -7.94 1.25 -0.62
CA VAL A 64 -8.69 0.73 0.54
C VAL A 64 -9.92 -0.06 0.08
N ARG A 65 -10.29 -1.11 0.82
CA ARG A 65 -11.56 -1.82 0.61
C ARG A 65 -12.70 -1.05 1.28
N LYS A 66 -13.84 -0.98 0.61
CA LYS A 66 -15.11 -0.44 1.14
C LYS A 66 -16.06 -1.61 1.33
N ASP A 67 -15.94 -2.28 2.46
CA ASP A 67 -16.94 -3.25 2.96
C ASP A 67 -17.63 -2.65 4.18
#